data_AF-A0A158D4U6-F1
#
_entry.id   AF-A0A158D4U6-F1
#
_cell.length_a   1.000
_cell.length_b   1.000
_cell.length_c   1.000
_cell.angle_alpha   90.00
_cell.angle_beta   90.00
_cell.angle_gamma   90.00
#
_symmetry.space_group_name_H-M   'P 1'
#
loop_
_entity.id
_entity.type
_entity.pdbx_description
1 polymer ?
#
loop_
_entity_poly.entity_id
_entity_poly.type
_entity_poly.pdbx_seq_one_letter_code
_entity_poly.pdbx_strand_id
1 'polypeptide(L)'
;MTRRASYILALACMAVSLQACADGDAARSIAIVHGGTQPSVAGGTQRFAGQVRIDPLFQAKTPSRLSGGQVTFEPGARTAWHTHPLGQTLIVTSGRGWAQAWGGQRHEIAVGDVVSIPAGVKHWHGATNITGMTHIALQESLDGKNVDWLEQVTDEQYRKP
;
A
#
# COMPACT_ATOMS: atom_id res chain seq x y z
N MET A 1 41.48 70.40 -11.40
CA MET A 1 42.37 69.42 -12.07
C MET A 1 42.51 68.25 -11.09
N THR A 2 42.15 66.99 -11.34
CA THR A 2 42.11 66.23 -12.59
C THR A 2 41.37 64.90 -12.32
N ARG A 3 40.50 64.54 -13.27
CA ARG A 3 40.11 63.18 -13.71
C ARG A 3 39.26 62.28 -12.80
N ARG A 4 37.99 62.22 -13.21
CA ARG A 4 37.04 61.10 -13.06
C ARG A 4 37.63 59.80 -13.61
N ALA A 5 37.40 58.69 -12.93
CA ALA A 5 37.47 57.34 -13.51
C ALA A 5 36.19 56.60 -13.12
N SER A 6 35.28 56.48 -14.10
CA SER A 6 34.11 55.64 -14.07
C SER A 6 34.54 54.21 -14.39
N TYR A 7 34.19 53.25 -13.54
CA TYR A 7 34.21 51.84 -13.89
C TYR A 7 32.80 51.29 -13.75
N ILE A 8 32.16 51.11 -14.89
CA ILE A 8 30.90 50.38 -15.04
C ILE A 8 31.27 48.90 -14.95
N LEU A 9 30.94 48.25 -13.84
CA LEU A 9 31.05 46.80 -13.71
C LEU A 9 29.83 46.19 -14.42
N ALA A 10 30.02 45.68 -15.63
CA ALA A 10 28.99 45.00 -16.39
C ALA A 10 28.63 43.68 -15.71
N LEU A 11 27.42 43.61 -15.16
CA LEU A 11 26.83 42.38 -14.61
C LEU A 11 26.45 41.47 -15.80
N ALA A 12 27.23 40.43 -16.05
CA ALA A 12 26.87 39.41 -17.02
C ALA A 12 25.82 38.47 -16.41
N CYS A 13 24.54 38.70 -16.72
CA CYS A 13 23.47 37.73 -16.48
C CYS A 13 23.68 36.52 -17.41
N MET A 14 24.26 35.43 -16.90
CA MET A 14 24.14 34.13 -17.56
C MET A 14 22.71 33.62 -17.37
N ALA A 15 21.91 33.68 -18.42
CA ALA A 15 20.65 32.97 -18.47
C ALA A 15 20.94 31.46 -18.49
N VAL A 16 20.69 30.78 -17.36
CA VAL A 16 20.63 29.32 -17.32
C VAL A 16 19.31 28.93 -17.95
N SER A 17 19.34 28.55 -19.23
CA SER A 17 18.21 27.92 -19.89
C SER A 17 17.95 26.56 -19.23
N LEU A 18 16.87 26.46 -18.46
CA LEU A 18 16.29 25.18 -18.05
C LEU A 18 15.79 24.47 -19.30
N GLN A 19 16.61 23.57 -19.83
CA GLN A 19 16.17 22.61 -20.82
C GLN A 19 15.24 21.61 -20.12
N ALA A 20 13.93 21.78 -20.27
CA ALA A 20 12.95 20.77 -19.89
C ALA A 20 13.16 19.54 -20.79
N CYS A 21 13.81 18.51 -20.27
CA CYS A 21 13.96 17.23 -20.93
C CYS A 21 12.64 16.44 -20.83
N ALA A 22 11.87 16.49 -21.92
CA ALA A 22 11.07 15.40 -22.48
C ALA A 22 10.30 14.47 -21.51
N ASP A 23 9.21 14.96 -20.92
CA ASP A 23 8.15 14.10 -20.34
C ASP A 23 7.15 13.57 -21.39
N GLY A 24 7.41 13.81 -22.68
CA GLY A 24 6.40 13.65 -23.74
C GLY A 24 6.12 12.22 -24.21
N ASP A 25 6.99 11.24 -23.95
CA ASP A 25 6.93 9.91 -24.59
C ASP A 25 6.61 8.75 -23.62
N ALA A 26 6.76 8.96 -22.31
CA ALA A 26 6.42 7.95 -21.30
C ALA A 26 4.90 7.74 -21.17
N ALA A 27 4.08 8.70 -21.58
CA ALA A 27 2.62 8.68 -21.40
C ALA A 27 1.85 7.81 -22.40
N ARG A 28 2.50 7.18 -23.38
CA ARG A 28 1.85 6.38 -24.43
C ARG A 28 2.29 4.91 -24.52
N SER A 29 3.12 4.44 -23.58
CA SER A 29 3.64 3.06 -23.59
C SER A 29 3.14 2.24 -22.39
N ILE A 30 3.03 0.93 -22.59
CA ILE A 30 2.68 -0.01 -21.51
C ILE A 30 3.92 -0.19 -20.63
N ALA A 31 3.79 0.14 -19.34
CA ALA A 31 4.83 -0.12 -18.34
C ALA A 31 4.69 -1.54 -17.78
N ILE A 32 5.78 -2.30 -17.79
CA ILE A 32 5.84 -3.65 -17.22
C ILE A 32 6.78 -3.60 -16.00
N VAL A 33 6.29 -4.04 -14.85
CA VAL A 33 7.12 -4.37 -13.70
C VAL A 33 7.27 -5.88 -13.66
N HIS A 34 8.48 -6.38 -13.88
CA HIS A 34 8.72 -7.82 -13.96
C HIS A 34 8.65 -8.47 -12.57
N GLY A 35 8.02 -9.64 -12.49
CA GLY A 35 8.00 -10.44 -11.25
C GLY A 35 9.42 -10.71 -10.74
N GLY A 36 9.61 -10.63 -9.42
CA GLY A 36 10.91 -10.81 -8.77
C GLY A 36 11.81 -9.57 -8.72
N THR A 37 11.41 -8.45 -9.35
CA THR A 37 12.18 -7.19 -9.29
C THR A 37 11.84 -6.32 -8.08
N GLN A 38 10.68 -6.55 -7.47
CA GLN A 38 10.25 -5.88 -6.24
C GLN A 38 10.55 -6.79 -5.04
N PRO A 39 11.40 -6.37 -4.08
CA PRO A 39 11.75 -7.22 -2.94
C PRO A 39 10.56 -7.39 -2.00
N SER A 40 10.39 -8.62 -1.49
CA SER A 40 9.46 -8.89 -0.40
C SER A 40 9.90 -8.16 0.87
N VAL A 41 8.94 -7.78 1.70
CA VAL A 41 9.19 -7.17 3.01
C VAL A 41 8.42 -7.91 4.11
N ALA A 42 9.00 -8.01 5.30
CA ALA A 42 8.32 -8.55 6.46
C ALA A 42 7.23 -7.58 6.95
N GLY A 43 6.09 -8.12 7.37
CA GLY A 43 5.04 -7.38 8.06
C GLY A 43 5.54 -6.93 9.43
N GLY A 44 5.54 -5.62 9.69
CA GLY A 44 5.99 -5.08 10.97
C GLY A 44 5.03 -5.44 12.13
N THR A 45 5.57 -5.72 13.31
CA THR A 45 4.82 -6.17 14.50
C THR A 45 3.78 -5.17 15.01
N GLN A 46 3.88 -3.90 14.62
CA GLN A 46 2.85 -2.90 14.92
C GLN A 46 1.57 -3.08 14.10
N ARG A 47 1.67 -3.70 12.92
CA ARG A 47 0.57 -3.86 11.94
C ARG A 47 0.07 -5.29 11.85
N PHE A 48 0.87 -6.25 12.31
CA PHE A 48 0.60 -7.67 12.17
C PHE A 48 0.98 -8.43 13.43
N ALA A 49 0.19 -9.45 13.73
CA ALA A 49 0.55 -10.50 14.68
C ALA A 49 0.92 -11.76 13.89
N GLY A 50 1.99 -12.45 14.30
CA GLY A 50 2.54 -13.61 13.58
C GLY A 50 3.43 -13.22 12.39
N GLN A 51 3.81 -14.23 11.60
CA GLN A 51 4.69 -14.04 10.45
C GLN A 51 3.88 -13.66 9.21
N VAL A 52 4.20 -12.51 8.63
CA VAL A 52 3.55 -11.99 7.43
C VAL A 52 4.61 -11.52 6.44
N ARG A 53 4.44 -11.88 5.17
CA ARG A 53 5.26 -11.40 4.05
C ARG A 53 4.40 -10.55 3.13
N ILE A 54 4.91 -9.39 2.75
CA ILE A 54 4.27 -8.46 1.81
C ILE A 54 5.12 -8.41 0.55
N ASP A 55 4.50 -8.67 -0.59
CA ASP A 55 5.04 -8.46 -1.93
C ASP A 55 4.35 -7.23 -2.53
N PRO A 56 5.04 -6.08 -2.62
CA PRO A 56 4.48 -4.90 -3.28
C PRO A 56 4.16 -5.21 -4.75
N LEU A 57 2.99 -4.80 -5.23
CA LEU A 57 2.62 -4.95 -6.65
C LEU A 57 2.68 -3.59 -7.36
N PHE A 58 1.93 -2.61 -6.85
CA PHE A 58 1.92 -1.25 -7.39
C PHE A 58 1.45 -0.23 -6.35
N GLN A 59 1.87 1.02 -6.54
CA GLN A 59 1.49 2.15 -5.70
C GLN A 59 0.57 3.10 -6.46
N ALA A 60 -0.22 3.88 -5.71
CA ALA A 60 -1.03 4.95 -6.28
C ALA A 60 -0.13 5.98 -6.99
N LYS A 61 -0.53 6.36 -8.21
CA LYS A 61 0.12 7.39 -9.01
C LYS A 61 -0.96 8.25 -9.65
N THR A 62 -0.94 9.55 -9.38
CA THR A 62 -1.87 10.53 -9.95
C THR A 62 -2.00 10.33 -11.47
N PRO A 63 -3.22 10.29 -12.04
CA PRO A 63 -4.52 10.55 -11.39
C PRO A 63 -5.15 9.33 -10.68
N SER A 64 -4.56 8.14 -10.78
CA SER A 64 -5.06 6.95 -10.09
C SER A 64 -4.80 7.02 -8.59
N ARG A 65 -5.77 6.57 -7.81
CA ARG A 65 -5.65 6.41 -6.34
C ARG A 65 -5.38 4.98 -5.92
N LEU A 66 -5.45 4.03 -6.85
CA LEU A 66 -5.40 2.60 -6.56
C LEU A 66 -3.98 2.16 -6.20
N SER A 67 -3.86 1.39 -5.14
CA SER A 67 -2.65 0.70 -4.73
C SER A 67 -2.94 -0.78 -4.51
N GLY A 68 -1.92 -1.62 -4.66
CA GLY A 68 -2.08 -3.05 -4.47
C GLY A 68 -0.82 -3.76 -4.01
N GLY A 69 -1.02 -4.80 -3.22
CA GLY A 69 0.04 -5.67 -2.71
C GLY A 69 -0.47 -7.09 -2.52
N GLN A 70 0.41 -8.06 -2.69
CA GLN A 70 0.15 -9.44 -2.30
C GLN A 70 0.65 -9.66 -0.88
N VAL A 71 -0.18 -10.23 -0.02
CA VAL A 71 0.15 -10.47 1.39
C VAL A 71 -0.01 -11.94 1.69
N THR A 72 1.03 -12.56 2.26
CA THR A 72 1.04 -13.96 2.69
C THR A 72 1.12 -14.01 4.21
N PHE A 73 0.20 -14.74 4.82
CA PHE A 73 0.10 -14.97 6.26
C PHE A 73 0.42 -16.43 6.56
N GLU A 74 1.34 -16.67 7.47
CA GLU A 74 1.55 -18.00 8.06
C GLU A 74 0.38 -18.39 8.98
N PRO A 75 0.18 -19.68 9.32
CA PRO A 75 -0.85 -20.09 10.28
C PRO A 75 -0.84 -19.24 11.55
N GLY A 76 -2.01 -18.72 11.94
CA GLY A 76 -2.16 -17.83 13.09
C GLY A 76 -1.83 -16.36 12.85
N ALA A 77 -1.26 -16.01 11.69
CA ALA A 77 -0.89 -14.63 11.39
C ALA A 77 -2.08 -13.82 10.86
N ARG A 78 -2.18 -12.57 11.30
CA ARG A 78 -3.28 -11.66 10.96
C ARG A 78 -2.87 -10.20 11.04
N THR A 79 -3.63 -9.32 10.41
CA THR A 79 -3.50 -7.88 10.60
C THR A 79 -3.92 -7.48 12.02
N ALA A 80 -3.43 -6.32 12.47
CA ALA A 80 -4.11 -5.55 13.49
C ALA A 80 -5.50 -5.11 12.98
N TRP A 81 -6.36 -4.64 13.89
CA TRP A 81 -7.56 -3.94 13.48
C TRP A 81 -7.19 -2.69 12.69
N HIS A 82 -7.93 -2.40 11.63
CA HIS A 82 -7.69 -1.21 10.81
C HIS A 82 -8.94 -0.79 10.04
N THR A 83 -8.87 0.38 9.41
CA THR A 83 -9.89 0.87 8.45
C THR A 83 -9.24 1.40 7.19
N HIS A 84 -10.00 1.44 6.09
CA HIS A 84 -9.60 2.06 4.83
C HIS A 84 -10.56 3.22 4.51
N PRO A 85 -10.07 4.41 4.12
CA PRO A 85 -10.92 5.58 3.89
C PRO A 85 -11.87 5.42 2.70
N LEU A 86 -11.50 4.58 1.73
CA LEU A 86 -12.28 4.30 0.52
C LEU A 86 -12.58 2.79 0.36
N GLY A 87 -12.49 2.04 1.46
CA GLY A 87 -12.72 0.60 1.47
C GLY A 87 -11.54 -0.22 0.93
N GLN A 88 -11.73 -1.53 0.86
CA GLN A 88 -10.73 -2.48 0.40
C GLN A 88 -11.40 -3.66 -0.31
N THR A 89 -10.72 -4.18 -1.32
CA THR A 89 -11.05 -5.46 -1.94
C THR A 89 -9.88 -6.43 -1.76
N LEU A 90 -10.19 -7.65 -1.30
CA LEU A 90 -9.24 -8.75 -1.22
C LEU A 90 -9.60 -9.81 -2.27
N ILE A 91 -8.60 -10.38 -2.93
CA ILE A 91 -8.75 -11.53 -3.81
C ILE A 91 -7.83 -12.64 -3.29
N VAL A 92 -8.39 -13.73 -2.78
CA VAL A 92 -7.60 -14.81 -2.20
C VAL A 92 -6.99 -15.66 -3.31
N THR A 93 -5.67 -15.85 -3.26
CA THR A 93 -4.88 -16.54 -4.29
C THR A 93 -4.29 -17.88 -3.82
N SER A 94 -4.18 -18.10 -2.51
CA SER A 94 -3.72 -19.37 -1.93
C SER A 94 -4.26 -19.60 -0.52
N GLY A 95 -4.48 -20.86 -0.16
CA GLY A 95 -4.80 -21.28 1.20
C GLY A 95 -6.20 -20.91 1.69
N ARG A 96 -6.36 -20.84 3.01
CA ARG A 96 -7.60 -20.50 3.71
C ARG A 96 -7.32 -19.55 4.86
N GLY A 97 -8.17 -18.57 5.03
CA GLY A 97 -8.03 -17.51 6.02
C GLY A 97 -9.36 -17.11 6.63
N TRP A 98 -9.30 -16.05 7.43
CA TRP A 98 -10.43 -15.42 8.08
C TRP A 98 -10.45 -13.92 7.81
N ALA A 99 -11.65 -13.35 7.75
CA ALA A 99 -11.89 -11.91 7.75
C ALA A 99 -13.06 -11.59 8.70
N GLN A 100 -12.97 -10.49 9.43
CA GLN A 100 -14.00 -10.10 10.39
C GLN A 100 -14.08 -8.58 10.52
N ALA A 101 -15.32 -8.06 10.47
CA ALA A 101 -15.64 -6.71 10.87
C ALA A 101 -15.87 -6.62 12.39
N TRP A 102 -15.58 -5.46 12.98
CA TRP A 102 -15.73 -5.24 14.42
C TRP A 102 -17.17 -5.52 14.88
N GLY A 103 -17.31 -6.40 15.88
CA GLY A 103 -18.60 -6.83 16.40
C GLY A 103 -19.42 -7.73 15.46
N GLY A 104 -18.90 -8.04 14.28
CA GLY A 104 -19.53 -8.93 13.30
C GLY A 104 -19.07 -10.38 13.41
N GLN A 105 -19.71 -11.24 12.62
CA GLN A 105 -19.31 -12.64 12.46
C GLN A 105 -17.94 -12.73 11.75
N ARG A 106 -17.13 -13.71 12.13
CA ARG A 106 -15.94 -14.06 11.35
C ARG A 106 -16.32 -14.91 10.15
N HIS A 107 -15.86 -14.49 8.98
CA HIS A 107 -16.02 -15.21 7.73
C HIS A 107 -14.76 -15.99 7.41
N GLU A 108 -14.93 -17.23 6.97
CA GLU A 108 -13.86 -17.96 6.31
C GLU A 108 -13.75 -17.52 4.86
N ILE A 109 -12.52 -17.43 4.38
CA ILE A 109 -12.17 -17.04 3.01
C ILE A 109 -11.17 -18.04 2.44
N ALA A 110 -11.32 -18.41 1.18
CA ALA A 110 -10.51 -19.40 0.49
C ALA A 110 -10.19 -18.95 -0.94
N VAL A 111 -9.31 -19.69 -1.62
CA VAL A 111 -8.86 -19.39 -2.99
C VAL A 111 -10.05 -19.14 -3.93
N GLY A 112 -10.01 -18.01 -4.63
CA GLY A 112 -11.06 -17.58 -5.55
C GLY A 112 -12.09 -16.64 -4.94
N ASP A 113 -12.17 -16.53 -3.61
CA ASP A 113 -13.08 -15.60 -2.96
C ASP A 113 -12.64 -14.15 -3.15
N VAL A 114 -13.65 -13.27 -3.30
CA VAL A 114 -13.49 -11.83 -3.34
C VAL A 114 -14.16 -11.22 -2.11
N VAL A 115 -13.37 -10.58 -1.26
CA VAL A 115 -13.86 -9.92 -0.04
C VAL A 115 -13.97 -8.43 -0.32
N SER A 116 -15.17 -7.87 -0.17
CA SER A 116 -15.41 -6.43 -0.28
C SER A 116 -15.65 -5.84 1.09
N ILE A 117 -14.78 -4.92 1.50
CA ILE A 117 -14.80 -4.27 2.81
C ILE A 117 -15.14 -2.80 2.61
N PRO A 118 -16.33 -2.33 3.06
CA PRO A 118 -16.74 -0.95 2.86
C PRO A 118 -15.82 0.07 3.53
N ALA A 119 -15.86 1.31 3.03
CA ALA A 119 -15.12 2.44 3.60
C ALA A 119 -15.41 2.62 5.10
N GLY A 120 -14.35 2.88 5.87
CA GLY A 120 -14.43 3.13 7.31
C GLY A 120 -14.77 1.92 8.18
N VAL A 121 -15.04 0.75 7.62
CA VAL A 121 -15.33 -0.46 8.41
C VAL A 121 -14.07 -0.91 9.13
N LYS A 122 -14.13 -0.97 10.47
CA LYS A 122 -13.06 -1.54 11.29
C LYS A 122 -13.05 -3.06 11.13
N HIS A 123 -11.94 -3.61 10.67
CA HIS A 123 -11.83 -5.02 10.36
C HIS A 123 -10.41 -5.56 10.56
N TRP A 124 -10.29 -6.89 10.52
CA TRP A 124 -9.03 -7.60 10.36
C TRP A 124 -9.21 -8.76 9.38
N HIS A 125 -8.10 -9.24 8.85
CA HIS A 125 -8.04 -10.47 8.06
C HIS A 125 -6.68 -11.16 8.26
N GLY A 126 -6.63 -12.45 7.97
CA GLY A 126 -5.42 -13.26 8.18
C GLY A 126 -5.61 -14.71 7.82
N ALA A 127 -4.60 -15.52 8.10
CA ALA A 127 -4.65 -16.97 7.98
C ALA A 127 -5.59 -17.60 9.03
N THR A 128 -5.95 -18.87 8.84
CA THR A 128 -6.58 -19.65 9.92
C THR A 128 -5.54 -20.06 10.96
N ASN A 129 -5.96 -20.70 12.05
CA ASN A 129 -5.05 -21.22 13.07
C ASN A 129 -4.15 -22.38 12.60
N ILE A 130 -4.45 -23.02 11.47
CA ILE A 130 -3.73 -24.21 10.99
C ILE A 130 -3.26 -24.12 9.52
N THR A 131 -3.78 -23.17 8.73
CA THR A 131 -3.41 -22.99 7.32
C THR A 131 -2.95 -21.58 7.05
N GLY A 132 -1.88 -21.43 6.27
CA GLY A 132 -1.49 -20.15 5.69
C GLY A 132 -2.50 -19.67 4.64
N MET A 133 -2.42 -18.40 4.28
CA MET A 133 -3.26 -17.77 3.26
C MET A 133 -2.51 -16.64 2.55
N THR A 134 -2.74 -16.51 1.24
CA THR A 134 -2.27 -15.40 0.43
C THR A 134 -3.44 -14.73 -0.25
N HIS A 135 -3.46 -13.39 -0.24
CA HIS A 135 -4.40 -12.60 -1.04
C HIS A 135 -3.70 -11.42 -1.73
N ILE A 136 -4.33 -10.90 -2.77
CA ILE A 136 -4.07 -9.57 -3.31
C ILE A 136 -5.01 -8.59 -2.59
N ALA A 137 -4.45 -7.56 -1.97
CA ALA A 137 -5.20 -6.44 -1.39
C ALA A 137 -5.18 -5.25 -2.33
N LEU A 138 -6.34 -4.65 -2.55
CA LEU A 138 -6.57 -3.49 -3.41
C LEU A 138 -7.30 -2.43 -2.60
N GLN A 139 -6.75 -1.21 -2.57
CA GLN A 139 -7.37 -0.08 -1.88
C GLN A 139 -6.96 1.24 -2.51
N GLU A 140 -7.82 2.25 -2.36
CA GLU A 140 -7.57 3.61 -2.84
C GLU A 140 -7.04 4.52 -1.72
N SER A 141 -6.16 5.46 -2.10
CA SER A 141 -5.69 6.52 -1.23
C SER A 141 -6.61 7.75 -1.24
N LEU A 142 -6.88 8.31 -0.07
CA LEU A 142 -7.51 9.61 0.15
C LEU A 142 -6.55 10.48 0.97
N ASP A 143 -6.24 11.70 0.50
CA ASP A 143 -5.33 12.64 1.16
C ASP A 143 -3.96 12.04 1.54
N GLY A 144 -3.41 11.23 0.63
CA GLY A 144 -2.11 10.56 0.82
C GLY A 144 -2.14 9.34 1.76
N LYS A 145 -3.31 8.96 2.26
CA LYS A 145 -3.50 7.83 3.17
C LYS A 145 -4.43 6.79 2.58
N ASN A 146 -4.07 5.52 2.72
CA ASN A 146 -4.94 4.40 2.33
C ASN A 146 -5.32 3.50 3.49
N VAL A 147 -4.77 3.66 4.69
CA VAL A 147 -5.08 2.80 5.85
C VAL A 147 -4.89 3.55 7.17
N ASP A 148 -5.79 3.28 8.11
CA ASP A 148 -5.73 3.69 9.51
C ASP A 148 -5.52 2.45 10.39
N TRP A 149 -4.31 2.26 10.91
CA TRP A 149 -3.99 1.16 11.81
C TRP A 149 -4.47 1.45 13.24
N LEU A 150 -5.02 0.43 13.90
CA LEU A 150 -5.55 0.49 15.26
C LEU A 150 -4.87 -0.56 16.14
N GLU A 151 -5.56 -1.07 17.16
CA GLU A 151 -5.01 -2.05 18.09
C GLU A 151 -4.85 -3.45 17.47
N GLN A 152 -3.95 -4.24 18.04
CA GLN A 152 -3.77 -5.64 17.66
C GLN A 152 -5.04 -6.47 17.93
N VAL A 153 -5.29 -7.46 17.07
CA VAL A 153 -6.31 -8.48 17.33
C VAL A 153 -5.80 -9.40 18.42
N THR A 154 -6.47 -9.39 19.58
CA THR A 154 -6.08 -10.24 20.71
C THR A 154 -6.28 -11.71 20.37
N ASP A 155 -5.54 -12.60 21.03
CA ASP A 155 -5.73 -14.04 20.83
C ASP A 155 -7.14 -14.49 21.20
N GLU A 156 -7.81 -13.81 22.15
CA GLU A 156 -9.19 -14.09 22.49
C GLU A 156 -10.13 -13.73 21.34
N GLN A 157 -9.98 -12.54 20.74
CA GLN A 157 -10.74 -12.13 19.56
C GLN A 157 -10.48 -13.09 18.39
N TYR A 158 -9.23 -13.50 18.19
CA TYR A 158 -8.84 -14.42 17.14
C TYR A 158 -9.40 -15.85 17.32
N ARG A 159 -9.66 -16.30 18.55
CA ARG A 159 -10.24 -17.64 18.78
C ARG A 159 -11.76 -17.66 18.71
N LYS A 160 -12.43 -16.54 19.00
CA LYS A 160 -13.89 -16.43 18.95
C LYS A 160 -14.38 -16.54 17.49
N PRO A 161 -15.43 -17.36 17.23
CA PRO A 161 -16.08 -17.43 15.91
C PRO A 161 -16.85 -16.15 15.57
#